data_AF-A0A8X6VTC5-F1
#
_entry.id   AF-A0A8X6VTC5-F1
#
_cell.length_a   1.000
_cell.length_b   1.000
_cell.length_c   1.000
_cell.angle_alpha   90.00
_cell.angle_beta   90.00
_cell.angle_gamma   90.00
#
_symmetry.space_group_name_H-M   'P 1'
#
loop_
_entity.id
_entity.type
_entity.pdbx_description
1 polymer ?
#
loop_
_entity_poly.entity_id
_entity_poly.type
_entity_poly.pdbx_seq_one_letter_code
_entity_poly.pdbx_strand_id
1 'polypeptide(L)'
;MSCSREFKARARRAAHEICDPSILPTGFRDNTRRPGAGRPRTTTSTDDRYIQLTARRNRTENATQLQRQLLLATGRRVSSQTVRNRLHKGGLYARRSMVCIPLTPRHRAARRRWAAEHRDWEQHDWSQVLFTDESRFSLECDTRRVLVWRDRGTRNNPAFVRERSQ
;
A
#
# COMPACT_ATOMS: atom_id res chain seq x y z
N MET A 1 -56.90 38.94 -37.34
CA MET A 1 -57.50 39.37 -36.06
C MET A 1 -56.44 39.26 -34.99
N SER A 2 -56.21 40.39 -34.33
CA SER A 2 -55.06 40.70 -33.50
C SER A 2 -54.96 39.91 -32.20
N CYS A 3 -53.74 39.98 -31.64
CA CYS A 3 -53.47 40.21 -30.23
C CYS A 3 -53.25 38.98 -29.32
N SER A 4 -51.98 38.63 -29.12
CA SER A 4 -51.32 38.71 -27.80
C SER A 4 -49.81 38.45 -28.02
N ARG A 5 -49.01 39.47 -28.33
CA ARG A 5 -48.26 40.27 -27.35
C ARG A 5 -47.43 39.39 -26.43
N GLU A 6 -46.14 39.32 -26.73
CA GLU A 6 -45.10 40.09 -26.01
C GLU A 6 -44.83 39.49 -24.64
N PHE A 7 -43.77 38.67 -24.52
CA PHE A 7 -42.92 38.73 -23.31
C PHE A 7 -41.56 38.01 -23.41
N LYS A 8 -41.26 37.18 -24.41
CA LYS A 8 -40.01 36.38 -24.39
C LYS A 8 -39.13 36.51 -25.63
N ALA A 9 -39.05 37.72 -26.17
CA ALA A 9 -38.03 38.11 -27.16
C ALA A 9 -37.13 39.22 -26.60
N ARG A 10 -36.31 38.90 -25.59
CA ARG A 10 -35.20 39.79 -25.15
C ARG A 10 -34.10 39.02 -24.41
N ALA A 11 -33.40 38.15 -25.13
CA ALA A 11 -32.05 37.69 -24.75
C ALA A 11 -31.33 37.16 -25.99
N ARG A 12 -31.31 37.98 -27.05
CA ARG A 12 -30.38 37.80 -28.16
C ARG A 12 -28.97 38.13 -27.64
N ARG A 13 -27.98 37.37 -28.10
CA ARG A 13 -26.66 37.87 -28.54
C ARG A 13 -26.04 38.98 -27.67
N ALA A 14 -25.16 38.61 -26.74
CA ALA A 14 -23.98 39.39 -26.33
C ALA A 14 -23.33 38.72 -25.12
N ALA A 15 -22.43 37.77 -25.35
CA ALA A 15 -21.50 37.29 -24.31
C ALA A 15 -20.10 37.07 -24.91
N HIS A 16 -19.78 37.85 -25.94
CA HIS A 16 -18.47 37.88 -26.59
C HIS A 16 -17.90 39.29 -26.55
N GLU A 17 -18.12 39.99 -25.44
CA GLU A 17 -17.52 41.28 -25.13
C GLU A 17 -17.66 41.42 -23.61
N ILE A 18 -16.71 42.11 -22.99
CA ILE A 18 -16.49 42.21 -21.53
C ILE A 18 -15.59 41.10 -20.98
N CYS A 19 -14.31 41.14 -21.35
CA CYS A 19 -13.23 40.90 -20.38
C CYS A 19 -11.96 41.62 -20.86
N ASP A 20 -11.91 42.92 -20.61
CA ASP A 20 -10.71 43.73 -20.71
C ASP A 20 -9.80 43.41 -19.51
N PRO A 21 -8.53 42.96 -19.70
CA PRO A 21 -7.68 42.54 -18.59
C PRO A 21 -7.18 43.69 -17.70
N SER A 22 -7.51 44.94 -18.03
CA SER A 22 -6.98 46.13 -17.36
C SER A 22 -7.80 46.63 -16.16
N ILE A 23 -8.94 46.00 -15.83
CA ILE A 23 -9.78 46.40 -14.69
C ILE A 23 -9.90 45.24 -13.69
N LEU A 24 -8.84 45.01 -12.91
CA LEU A 24 -8.94 44.21 -11.69
C LEU A 24 -9.00 45.14 -10.48
N PRO A 25 -10.03 45.05 -9.61
CA PRO A 25 -10.08 45.82 -8.39
C PRO A 25 -8.90 45.40 -7.50
N THR A 26 -8.23 46.41 -6.94
CA THR A 26 -7.17 46.33 -5.92
C THR A 26 -7.69 45.61 -4.68
N GLY A 27 -7.70 44.28 -4.71
CA GLY A 27 -8.22 43.51 -3.57
C GLY A 27 -8.34 41.99 -3.76
N PHE A 28 -7.98 41.41 -4.90
CA PHE A 28 -7.93 39.95 -5.01
C PHE A 28 -6.73 39.42 -4.21
N ARG A 29 -6.98 39.04 -2.95
CA ARG A 29 -6.02 38.29 -2.15
C ARG A 29 -5.80 36.97 -2.84
N ASP A 30 -4.66 36.86 -3.50
CA ASP A 30 -4.13 35.58 -3.94
C ASP A 30 -4.02 34.65 -2.70
N ASN A 31 -4.90 33.65 -2.65
CA ASN A 31 -4.92 32.62 -1.61
C ASN A 31 -3.85 31.54 -1.85
N THR A 32 -2.87 31.76 -2.74
CA THR A 32 -1.70 30.90 -2.82
C THR A 32 -0.98 30.94 -1.48
N ARG A 33 -0.99 29.78 -0.79
CA ARG A 33 -0.16 29.60 0.40
C ARG A 33 1.28 29.83 -0.02
N ARG A 34 1.90 30.91 0.48
CA ARG A 34 3.36 31.07 0.43
C ARG A 34 4.00 29.76 0.90
N PRO A 35 5.06 29.25 0.25
CA PRO A 35 5.80 28.09 0.74
C PRO A 35 6.38 28.40 2.12
N GLY A 36 5.57 28.19 3.16
CA GLY A 36 5.98 28.36 4.53
C GLY A 36 6.87 27.18 4.91
N ALA A 37 8.00 27.47 5.54
CA ALA A 37 8.73 26.45 6.28
C ALA A 37 7.78 25.92 7.38
N GLY A 38 7.16 24.77 7.13
CA GLY A 38 6.31 24.11 8.11
C GLY A 38 7.09 23.80 9.39
N ARG A 39 6.38 23.30 10.42
CA ARG A 39 7.00 22.92 11.69
C ARG A 39 8.25 22.05 11.46
N PRO A 40 9.40 22.40 12.06
CA PRO A 40 10.63 21.63 11.89
C PRO A 40 10.43 20.18 12.34
N ARG A 41 11.09 19.27 11.63
CA ARG A 41 10.95 17.82 11.87
C ARG A 41 11.63 17.45 13.18
N THR A 42 10.99 16.58 13.96
CA THR A 42 11.60 16.00 15.16
C THR A 42 12.73 15.03 14.85
N THR A 43 12.73 14.40 13.66
CA THR A 43 13.76 13.45 13.22
C THR A 43 14.69 14.06 12.18
N THR A 44 15.95 13.65 12.24
CA THR A 44 17.01 13.98 11.28
C THR A 44 17.06 12.98 10.13
N SER A 45 17.84 13.27 9.09
CA SER A 45 18.08 12.32 7.99
C SER A 45 18.79 11.04 8.47
N THR A 46 19.68 11.16 9.45
CA THR A 46 20.36 10.03 10.09
C THR A 46 19.37 9.13 10.84
N ASP A 47 18.44 9.71 11.60
CA ASP A 47 17.39 8.96 12.30
C ASP A 47 16.50 8.22 11.29
N ASP A 48 16.09 8.89 10.22
CA ASP A 48 15.27 8.30 9.17
C ASP A 48 15.99 7.12 8.49
N ARG A 49 17.29 7.26 8.21
CA ARG A 49 18.13 6.19 7.65
C ARG A 49 18.26 5.02 8.63
N TYR A 50 18.48 5.30 9.92
CA TYR A 50 18.52 4.28 10.96
C TYR A 50 17.21 3.48 11.01
N ILE A 51 16.06 4.17 11.07
CA ILE A 51 14.73 3.54 11.08
C ILE A 51 14.56 2.58 9.88
N GLN A 52 14.90 3.04 8.67
CA GLN A 52 14.75 2.24 7.46
C GLN A 52 15.69 1.03 7.43
N LEU A 53 16.95 1.20 7.83
CA LEU A 53 17.93 0.10 7.86
C LEU A 53 17.55 -0.94 8.91
N THR A 54 17.17 -0.50 10.09
CA THR A 54 16.77 -1.38 11.18
C THR A 54 15.50 -2.16 10.83
N ALA A 55 14.50 -1.52 10.21
CA ALA A 55 13.31 -2.22 9.71
C ALA A 55 13.62 -3.21 8.58
N ARG A 56 14.61 -2.91 7.72
CA ARG A 56 15.07 -3.85 6.68
C ARG A 56 15.85 -5.03 7.27
N ARG A 57 16.59 -4.83 8.37
CA ARG A 57 17.31 -5.89 9.09
C ARG A 57 16.34 -6.79 9.85
N ASN A 58 15.46 -6.20 10.65
CA ASN A 58 14.51 -6.87 11.53
C ASN A 58 13.08 -6.66 11.03
N ARG A 59 12.75 -7.33 9.92
CA ARG A 59 11.51 -7.10 9.15
C ARG A 59 10.22 -7.34 9.93
N THR A 60 10.25 -8.18 10.96
CA THR A 60 9.08 -8.56 11.77
C THR A 60 8.81 -7.63 12.95
N GLU A 61 9.71 -6.70 13.26
CA GLU A 61 9.54 -5.81 14.39
C GLU A 61 8.40 -4.82 14.18
N ASN A 62 7.64 -4.55 15.23
CA ASN A 62 6.59 -3.55 15.19
C ASN A 62 7.17 -2.12 15.30
N ALA A 63 6.36 -1.12 14.94
CA ALA A 63 6.79 0.28 14.97
C ALA A 63 7.20 0.76 16.38
N THR A 64 6.64 0.17 17.43
CA THR A 64 6.97 0.51 18.83
C THR A 64 8.34 -0.06 19.23
N GLN A 65 8.69 -1.26 18.77
CA GLN A 65 10.01 -1.86 18.94
C GLN A 65 11.08 -1.01 18.24
N LEU A 66 10.84 -0.65 16.97
CA LEU A 66 11.72 0.24 16.21
C LEU A 66 11.87 1.62 16.87
N GLN A 67 10.80 2.16 17.44
CA GLN A 67 10.82 3.41 18.20
C GLN A 67 11.69 3.31 19.48
N ARG A 68 11.61 2.20 20.21
CA ARG A 68 12.47 1.94 21.37
C ARG A 68 13.93 1.79 20.97
N GLN A 69 14.23 1.08 19.88
CA GLN A 69 15.60 0.93 19.39
C GLN A 69 16.21 2.26 18.97
N LEU A 70 15.45 3.11 18.27
CA LEU A 70 15.88 4.46 17.95
C LEU A 70 16.20 5.27 19.21
N LEU A 71 15.32 5.20 20.22
CA LEU A 71 15.53 5.89 21.50
C LEU A 71 16.83 5.45 22.17
N LEU A 72 17.11 4.15 22.21
CA LEU A 72 18.34 3.61 22.82
C LEU A 72 19.59 4.00 22.02
N ALA A 73 19.52 4.01 20.70
CA ALA A 73 20.68 4.28 19.85
C ALA A 73 21.03 5.77 19.72
N THR A 74 20.02 6.66 19.75
CA THR A 74 20.19 8.10 19.43
C THR A 74 19.72 9.04 20.54
N GLY A 75 19.09 8.51 21.61
CA GLY A 75 18.43 9.32 22.64
C GLY A 75 17.15 10.02 22.16
N ARG A 76 16.72 9.82 20.90
CA ARG A 76 15.61 10.57 20.32
C ARG A 76 14.26 9.96 20.71
N ARG A 77 13.44 10.75 21.41
CA ARG A 77 12.04 10.39 21.71
C ARG A 77 11.13 10.75 20.53
N VAL A 78 10.52 9.74 19.93
CA VAL A 78 9.51 9.88 18.86
C VAL A 78 8.30 9.00 19.17
N SER A 79 7.15 9.35 18.60
CA SER A 79 5.98 8.46 18.63
C SER A 79 6.13 7.31 17.64
N SER A 80 5.44 6.19 17.90
CA SER A 80 5.37 5.07 16.95
C SER A 80 4.77 5.49 15.60
N GLN A 81 3.88 6.49 15.57
CA GLN A 81 3.31 7.02 14.34
C GLN A 81 4.35 7.74 13.48
N THR A 82 5.25 8.51 14.10
CA THR A 82 6.37 9.13 13.37
C THR A 82 7.22 8.06 12.70
N VAL A 83 7.53 6.96 13.39
CA VAL A 83 8.28 5.83 12.80
C VAL A 83 7.55 5.25 11.59
N ARG A 84 6.23 4.96 11.69
CA ARG A 84 5.44 4.49 10.54
C ARG A 84 5.50 5.45 9.36
N ASN A 85 5.35 6.75 9.62
CA ASN A 85 5.42 7.77 8.57
C ASN A 85 6.79 7.79 7.87
N ARG A 86 7.89 7.56 8.61
CA ARG A 86 9.24 7.47 8.03
C ARG A 86 9.45 6.21 7.20
N LEU A 87 8.92 5.08 7.68
CA LEU A 87 8.93 3.83 6.92
C LEU A 87 8.14 3.97 5.61
N HIS A 88 6.95 4.55 5.66
CA HIS A 88 6.14 4.81 4.48
C HIS A 88 6.83 5.75 3.49
N LYS A 89 7.50 6.80 3.98
CA LYS A 89 8.30 7.70 3.13
C LYS A 89 9.47 6.96 2.45
N GLY A 90 10.04 5.96 3.12
CA GLY A 90 11.06 5.06 2.58
C GLY A 90 10.51 3.89 1.77
N GLY A 91 9.20 3.87 1.45
CA GLY A 91 8.58 2.82 0.63
C GLY A 91 8.27 1.51 1.36
N LEU A 92 8.55 1.43 2.67
CA LEU A 92 8.33 0.23 3.47
C LEU A 92 6.94 0.26 4.09
N TYR A 93 6.20 -0.83 3.92
CA TYR A 93 4.86 -0.97 4.48
C TYR A 93 4.72 -2.27 5.26
N ALA A 94 4.00 -2.22 6.37
CA ALA A 94 3.59 -3.41 7.09
C ALA A 94 2.59 -4.20 6.22
N ARG A 95 2.95 -5.44 5.90
CA ARG A 95 2.14 -6.36 5.09
C ARG A 95 2.21 -7.76 5.68
N ARG A 96 1.18 -8.57 5.45
CA ARG A 96 1.21 -9.98 5.85
C ARG A 96 2.35 -10.70 5.12
N SER A 97 3.14 -11.47 5.86
CA SER A 97 4.10 -12.41 5.30
C SER A 97 3.37 -13.49 4.51
N MET A 98 3.99 -13.97 3.44
CA MET A 98 3.50 -15.18 2.77
C MET A 98 3.85 -16.38 3.64
N VAL A 99 2.93 -17.33 3.76
CA VAL A 99 3.19 -18.61 4.42
C VAL A 99 3.27 -19.68 3.33
N CYS A 100 4.37 -20.43 3.30
CA CYS A 100 4.53 -21.57 2.41
C CYS A 100 4.71 -22.85 3.22
N ILE A 101 4.38 -23.99 2.62
CA ILE A 101 4.75 -25.29 3.16
C ILE A 101 6.15 -25.61 2.62
N PRO A 102 7.14 -25.90 3.47
CA PRO A 102 8.48 -26.25 3.00
C PRO A 102 8.41 -27.50 2.13
N LEU A 103 8.89 -27.38 0.89
CA LEU A 103 8.98 -28.51 -0.04
C LEU A 103 10.41 -29.03 -0.11
N THR A 104 10.58 -30.31 0.23
CA THR A 104 11.83 -31.04 0.03
C THR A 104 12.18 -31.09 -1.48
N PRO A 105 13.46 -31.25 -1.85
CA PRO A 105 13.85 -31.41 -3.25
C PRO A 105 13.08 -32.52 -3.97
N ARG A 106 12.83 -33.64 -3.28
CA ARG A 106 12.01 -34.76 -3.77
C ARG A 106 10.58 -34.31 -4.11
N HIS A 107 9.92 -33.58 -3.21
CA HIS A 107 8.57 -33.07 -3.45
C HIS A 107 8.53 -32.11 -4.64
N ARG A 108 9.54 -31.23 -4.77
CA ARG A 108 9.63 -30.30 -5.91
C ARG A 108 9.76 -31.03 -7.24
N ALA A 109 10.60 -32.08 -7.29
CA ALA A 109 10.79 -32.88 -8.49
C ALA A 109 9.51 -33.65 -8.87
N ALA A 110 8.86 -34.31 -7.89
CA ALA A 110 7.61 -35.04 -8.10
C ALA A 110 6.49 -34.12 -8.59
N ARG A 111 6.29 -32.96 -7.96
CA ARG A 111 5.27 -31.99 -8.38
C ARG A 111 5.53 -31.43 -9.77
N ARG A 112 6.79 -31.15 -10.11
CA ARG A 112 7.15 -30.68 -11.46
C ARG A 112 6.88 -31.74 -12.52
N ARG A 113 7.24 -33.00 -12.25
CA ARG A 113 6.99 -34.12 -13.15
C ARG A 113 5.50 -34.31 -13.38
N TRP A 114 4.72 -34.39 -12.30
CA TRP A 114 3.26 -34.53 -12.39
C TRP A 114 2.63 -33.40 -13.20
N ALA A 115 3.02 -32.14 -12.94
CA ALA A 115 2.52 -30.99 -13.70
C ALA A 115 2.97 -30.96 -15.17
N ALA A 116 4.08 -31.62 -15.52
CA ALA A 116 4.51 -31.75 -16.90
C ALA A 116 3.72 -32.84 -17.63
N GLU A 117 3.49 -33.99 -16.99
CA GLU A 117 2.69 -35.10 -17.52
C GLU A 117 1.23 -34.71 -17.77
N HIS A 118 0.68 -33.82 -16.94
CA HIS A 118 -0.73 -33.40 -16.98
C HIS A 118 -0.90 -31.99 -17.58
N ARG A 119 0.11 -31.48 -18.27
CA ARG A 119 0.08 -30.11 -18.84
C ARG A 119 -0.99 -29.95 -19.91
N ASP A 120 -1.15 -30.98 -20.75
CA ASP A 120 -2.01 -30.95 -21.93
C ASP A 120 -3.37 -31.62 -21.68
N TRP A 121 -3.70 -31.92 -20.42
CA TRP A 121 -4.99 -32.47 -20.04
C TRP A 121 -6.13 -31.50 -20.30
N GLU A 122 -7.17 -32.00 -20.95
CA GLU A 122 -8.37 -31.24 -21.28
C GLU A 122 -9.44 -31.40 -20.19
N GLN A 123 -10.51 -30.59 -20.29
CA GLN A 123 -11.62 -30.60 -19.32
C GLN A 123 -12.23 -32.00 -19.13
N HIS A 124 -12.25 -32.82 -20.19
CA HIS A 124 -12.73 -34.19 -20.12
C HIS A 124 -11.85 -35.07 -19.23
N ASP A 125 -10.53 -34.97 -19.33
CA ASP A 125 -9.60 -35.75 -18.50
C ASP A 125 -9.75 -35.38 -17.02
N TRP A 126 -9.88 -34.09 -16.72
CA TRP A 126 -10.13 -33.61 -15.35
C TRP A 126 -11.48 -34.10 -14.79
N SER A 127 -12.49 -34.29 -15.64
CA SER A 127 -13.82 -34.75 -15.22
C SER A 127 -13.84 -36.20 -14.71
N GLN A 128 -12.81 -36.99 -15.04
CA GLN A 128 -12.69 -38.38 -14.61
C GLN A 128 -11.96 -38.53 -13.26
N VAL A 129 -11.38 -37.45 -12.72
CA VAL A 129 -10.63 -37.49 -11.46
C VAL A 129 -11.54 -37.18 -10.27
N LEU A 130 -11.60 -38.14 -9.33
CA LEU A 130 -12.21 -37.92 -8.02
C LEU A 130 -11.16 -37.40 -7.03
N PHE A 131 -11.29 -36.15 -6.60
CA PHE A 131 -10.44 -35.57 -5.55
C PHE A 131 -11.04 -35.85 -4.17
N THR A 132 -10.22 -36.41 -3.27
CA THR A 132 -10.58 -36.64 -1.86
C THR A 132 -9.50 -36.05 -0.95
N ASP A 133 -9.91 -35.37 0.10
CA ASP A 133 -9.02 -34.83 1.14
C ASP A 133 -9.77 -34.74 2.48
N GLU A 134 -9.03 -34.65 3.58
CA GLU A 134 -9.59 -34.45 4.91
C GLU A 134 -9.37 -33.00 5.37
N SER A 135 -10.44 -32.33 5.80
CA SER A 135 -10.37 -30.96 6.32
C SER A 135 -10.70 -30.89 7.79
N ARG A 136 -9.87 -30.17 8.56
CA ARG A 136 -10.10 -29.87 9.97
C ARG A 136 -10.79 -28.52 10.12
N PHE A 137 -11.91 -28.49 10.83
CA PHE A 137 -12.62 -27.27 11.20
C PHE A 137 -12.36 -26.93 12.67
N SER A 138 -11.98 -25.68 12.96
CA SER A 138 -11.79 -25.19 14.33
C SER A 138 -12.69 -23.97 14.58
N LEU A 139 -13.23 -23.87 15.80
CA LEU A 139 -14.03 -22.71 16.22
C LEU A 139 -13.17 -21.46 16.44
N GLU A 140 -11.90 -21.65 16.77
CA GLU A 140 -10.93 -20.58 16.92
C GLU A 140 -10.13 -20.37 15.64
N CYS A 141 -9.96 -19.10 15.25
CA CYS A 141 -9.06 -18.72 14.17
C CYS A 141 -7.64 -18.61 14.72
N ASP A 142 -6.76 -19.52 14.32
CA ASP A 142 -5.33 -19.33 14.52
C ASP A 142 -4.88 -18.12 13.71
N THR A 143 -4.70 -16.99 14.40
CA THR A 143 -4.44 -15.75 13.69
C THR A 143 -3.11 -15.79 12.97
N ARG A 144 -2.07 -16.53 13.44
CA ARG A 144 -0.70 -16.76 12.87
C ARG A 144 -0.11 -15.65 11.97
N ARG A 145 -0.65 -14.43 12.05
CA ARG A 145 -0.54 -13.35 11.06
C ARG A 145 0.63 -12.50 11.49
N VAL A 146 1.79 -12.80 10.93
CA VAL A 146 2.96 -11.95 11.11
C VAL A 146 2.98 -10.88 10.04
N LEU A 147 3.12 -9.63 10.50
CA LEU A 147 3.37 -8.50 9.63
C LEU A 147 4.88 -8.34 9.44
N VAL A 148 5.27 -8.05 8.21
CA VAL A 148 6.64 -7.73 7.82
C VAL A 148 6.69 -6.38 7.12
N TRP A 149 7.70 -5.59 7.41
CA TRP A 149 8.01 -4.39 6.65
C TRP A 149 8.62 -4.77 5.30
N ARG A 150 7.94 -4.43 4.21
CA ARG A 150 8.43 -4.70 2.86
C ARG A 150 8.00 -3.65 1.86
N ASP A 151 8.79 -3.52 0.80
CA ASP A 151 8.47 -2.71 -0.36
C ASP A 151 7.25 -3.28 -1.11
N ARG A 152 6.62 -2.45 -1.96
CA ARG A 152 5.56 -2.92 -2.84
C ARG A 152 6.13 -3.91 -3.88
N GLY A 153 5.32 -4.88 -4.30
CA GLY A 153 5.72 -5.88 -5.30
C GLY A 153 6.60 -7.03 -4.79
N THR A 154 7.22 -6.93 -3.61
CA THR A 154 8.17 -7.94 -3.12
C THR A 154 7.51 -9.11 -2.37
N ARG A 155 6.25 -9.45 -2.66
CA ARG A 155 5.48 -10.47 -1.90
C ARG A 155 6.15 -11.84 -1.89
N ASN A 156 6.70 -12.25 -3.01
CA ASN A 156 7.24 -13.59 -3.22
C ASN A 156 8.74 -13.68 -2.90
N ASN A 157 9.36 -12.59 -2.44
CA ASN A 157 10.77 -12.65 -2.07
C ASN A 157 10.93 -13.56 -0.83
N PRO A 158 11.79 -14.58 -0.89
CA PRO A 158 11.94 -15.58 0.17
C PRO A 158 12.28 -14.98 1.53
N ALA A 159 12.90 -13.79 1.59
CA ALA A 159 13.19 -13.08 2.84
C ALA A 159 11.92 -12.66 3.63
N PHE A 160 10.74 -12.67 2.99
CA PHE A 160 9.45 -12.33 3.61
C PHE A 160 8.51 -13.54 3.71
N VAL A 161 8.96 -14.71 3.27
CA VAL A 161 8.18 -15.94 3.30
C VAL A 161 8.49 -16.67 4.61
N ARG A 162 7.45 -17.09 5.31
CA ARG A 162 7.57 -17.95 6.49
C ARG A 162 7.16 -19.36 6.10
N GLU A 163 7.95 -20.32 6.55
CA GLU A 163 7.55 -21.71 6.45
C GLU A 163 6.51 -22.03 7.53
N ARG A 164 5.43 -22.70 7.14
CA ARG A 164 4.48 -23.27 8.08
C ARG A 164 5.20 -24.44 8.76
N SER A 165 5.52 -24.29 10.04
CA SER A 165 5.88 -25.41 10.91
C SER A 165 4.75 -26.45 10.85
N GLN A 166 5.11 -27.69 10.48
CA GLN A 166 4.17 -28.81 10.49
C GLN A 166 3.75 -29.14 11.91
#